data_AF-A0A5J4W4X3-F1
#
_entry.id   AF-A0A5J4W4X3-F1
#
_cell.length_a   1.000
_cell.length_b   1.000
_cell.length_c   1.000
_cell.angle_alpha   90.00
_cell.angle_beta   90.00
_cell.angle_gamma   90.00
#
_symmetry.space_group_name_H-M   'P 1'
#
loop_
_entity.id
_entity.type
_entity.pdbx_description
1 polymer ?
#
loop_
_entity_poly.entity_id
_entity_poly.type
_entity_poly.pdbx_seq_one_letter_code
_entity_poly.pdbx_strand_id
1 'polypeptide(L)'
;MRNVLNVDDRVVMRRIQDVLIKTFISADQTFMRETSTIQRYPSNCSELYGVDILLDDGMRPYILEVNTSPSMVASGTPDSTALDEVVKHNMLSDMFFMLGHTPYENEYRYQICHQTQIQLLSSQKKKQPNSKKKSKRHYSDRLISAYLRLRYELTCGGVLKRRKEKKEKDRLIEKEKEKWWV
;
A
#
# COMPACT_ATOMS: atom_id res chain seq x y z
N MET A 1 -13.59 10.01 -12.49
CA MET A 1 -14.64 9.40 -13.33
C MET A 1 -15.97 9.78 -12.70
N ARG A 2 -16.81 10.59 -13.36
CA ARG A 2 -18.18 10.81 -12.88
C ARG A 2 -18.99 9.60 -13.32
N ASN A 3 -19.33 8.72 -12.39
CA ASN A 3 -19.99 7.45 -12.67
C ASN A 3 -21.51 7.63 -12.80
N VAL A 4 -22.11 6.67 -13.52
CA VAL A 4 -23.51 6.53 -14.00
C VAL A 4 -24.63 6.89 -13.01
N LEU A 5 -24.33 6.99 -11.70
CA LEU A 5 -25.28 7.29 -10.63
C LEU A 5 -25.22 8.74 -10.12
N ASN A 6 -24.33 9.59 -10.66
CA ASN A 6 -24.10 10.97 -10.20
C ASN A 6 -23.77 11.09 -8.69
N VAL A 7 -23.15 10.05 -8.11
CA VAL A 7 -22.70 10.01 -6.71
C VAL A 7 -21.18 10.26 -6.66
N ASP A 8 -20.74 11.08 -5.70
CA ASP A 8 -19.32 11.33 -5.42
C ASP A 8 -18.73 10.19 -4.58
N ASP A 9 -17.87 9.39 -5.21
CA ASP A 9 -17.15 8.27 -4.58
C ASP A 9 -16.33 8.71 -3.35
N ARG A 10 -15.79 9.93 -3.37
CA ARG A 10 -15.00 10.47 -2.27
C ARG A 10 -15.84 10.77 -1.04
N VAL A 11 -17.11 11.09 -1.23
CA VAL A 11 -18.04 11.32 -0.11
C VAL A 11 -18.42 9.99 0.52
N VAL A 12 -18.71 8.98 -0.29
CA VAL A 12 -19.04 7.62 0.19
C VAL A 12 -17.85 7.03 0.95
N MET A 13 -16.64 7.10 0.40
CA MET A 13 -15.44 6.59 1.08
C MET A 13 -15.16 7.32 2.40
N ARG A 14 -15.42 8.62 2.50
CA ARG A 14 -15.31 9.37 3.76
C ARG A 14 -16.33 8.91 4.81
N ARG A 15 -17.56 8.61 4.40
CA ARG A 15 -18.59 8.06 5.29
C ARG A 15 -18.20 6.66 5.78
N ILE A 16 -17.65 5.83 4.89
CA ILE A 16 -17.14 4.49 5.25
C ILE A 16 -16.02 4.62 6.30
N GLN A 17 -15.04 5.48 6.07
CA GLN A 17 -13.95 5.73 7.02
C GLN A 17 -14.45 6.20 8.38
N ASP A 18 -15.44 7.11 8.40
CA ASP A 18 -16.03 7.64 9.63
C ASP A 18 -16.73 6.54 10.46
N VAL A 19 -17.50 5.66 9.82
CA VAL A 19 -18.14 4.52 10.49
C VAL A 19 -17.08 3.54 11.02
N LEU A 20 -16.05 3.22 10.24
CA LEU A 20 -14.95 2.35 10.67
C LEU A 20 -14.23 2.89 11.91
N ILE A 21 -13.87 4.18 11.91
CA ILE A 21 -13.17 4.83 13.03
C ILE A 21 -14.03 4.75 14.31
N LYS A 22 -15.31 5.06 14.22
CA LYS A 22 -16.24 5.00 15.36
C LYS A 22 -16.35 3.60 15.94
N THR A 23 -16.41 2.58 15.08
CA THR A 23 -16.46 1.18 15.50
C THR A 23 -15.22 0.80 16.29
N PHE A 24 -14.02 1.07 15.78
CA PHE A 24 -12.79 0.72 16.50
C PHE A 24 -12.61 1.53 17.79
N ILE A 25 -12.94 2.82 17.81
CA ILE A 25 -12.92 3.62 19.04
C ILE A 25 -13.89 3.06 20.08
N SER A 26 -15.08 2.60 19.66
CA SER A 26 -16.06 2.02 20.59
C SER A 26 -15.58 0.69 21.20
N ALA A 27 -14.75 -0.06 20.48
CA ALA A 27 -14.19 -1.33 20.94
C ALA A 27 -12.85 -1.19 21.71
N ASP A 28 -12.19 -0.02 21.62
CA ASP A 28 -10.85 0.24 22.17
C ASP A 28 -10.72 -0.14 23.65
N GLN A 29 -11.69 0.23 24.49
CA GLN A 29 -11.65 -0.08 25.92
C GLN A 29 -11.63 -1.58 26.21
N THR A 30 -12.36 -2.36 25.42
CA THR A 30 -12.40 -3.83 25.55
C THR A 30 -11.06 -4.42 25.11
N PHE A 31 -10.53 -3.98 23.98
CA PHE A 31 -9.21 -4.41 23.50
C PHE A 31 -8.11 -4.15 24.53
N MET A 32 -8.04 -2.92 25.05
CA MET A 32 -7.00 -2.55 26.02
C MET A 32 -7.06 -3.39 27.28
N ARG A 33 -8.26 -3.74 27.76
CA ARG A 33 -8.42 -4.60 28.93
C ARG A 33 -7.87 -6.00 28.70
N GLU A 34 -8.23 -6.61 27.57
CA GLU A 34 -7.82 -7.98 27.25
C GLU A 34 -6.34 -8.08 26.90
N THR A 35 -5.79 -7.09 26.21
CA THR A 35 -4.39 -7.13 25.76
C THR A 35 -3.40 -6.57 26.78
N SER A 36 -3.82 -5.75 27.76
CA SER A 36 -2.92 -5.11 28.74
C SER A 36 -2.04 -6.09 29.52
N THR A 37 -2.49 -7.33 29.71
CA THR A 37 -1.75 -8.37 30.45
C THR A 37 -0.71 -9.09 29.58
N ILE A 38 -0.87 -9.05 28.26
CA ILE A 38 -0.07 -9.79 27.27
C ILE A 38 0.88 -8.85 26.50
N GLN A 39 0.42 -7.64 26.19
CA GLN A 39 1.18 -6.64 25.43
C GLN A 39 2.17 -5.90 26.31
N ARG A 40 3.45 -6.27 26.19
CA ARG A 40 4.55 -5.53 26.84
C ARG A 40 4.84 -4.18 26.17
N TYR A 41 4.57 -4.07 24.87
CA TYR A 41 4.66 -2.82 24.10
C TYR A 41 3.51 -2.75 23.07
N PRO A 42 2.90 -1.57 22.86
CA PRO A 42 1.78 -1.40 21.91
C PRO A 42 2.13 -1.77 20.46
N SER A 43 3.40 -1.62 20.07
CA SER A 43 3.89 -1.92 18.72
C SER A 43 4.03 -3.42 18.42
N ASN A 44 3.88 -4.28 19.42
CA ASN A 44 4.17 -5.71 19.26
C ASN A 44 3.01 -6.51 18.67
N CYS A 45 1.79 -5.97 18.68
CA CYS A 45 0.64 -6.66 18.11
C CYS A 45 -0.04 -5.76 17.10
N SER A 46 -0.33 -6.33 15.95
CA SER A 46 -1.08 -5.73 14.87
C SER A 46 -2.00 -6.79 14.30
N GLU A 47 -3.23 -6.42 14.02
CA GLU A 47 -4.24 -7.33 13.51
C GLU A 47 -4.87 -6.75 12.24
N LEU A 48 -5.17 -7.65 11.29
CA LEU A 48 -5.85 -7.31 10.05
C LEU A 48 -7.33 -7.70 10.18
N TYR A 49 -8.20 -6.71 10.09
CA TYR A 49 -9.65 -6.93 10.11
C TYR A 49 -10.24 -6.84 8.70
N GLY A 50 -11.16 -7.74 8.37
CA GLY A 50 -12.06 -7.60 7.23
C GLY A 50 -13.40 -7.04 7.70
N VAL A 51 -13.86 -5.92 7.15
CA VAL A 51 -15.13 -5.31 7.54
C VAL A 51 -16.09 -5.34 6.36
N ASP A 52 -17.23 -5.98 6.57
CA ASP A 52 -18.28 -6.09 5.56
C ASP A 52 -19.25 -4.94 5.72
N ILE A 53 -19.41 -4.15 4.66
CA ILE A 53 -20.20 -2.91 4.67
C ILE A 53 -21.26 -2.97 3.59
N LEU A 54 -22.51 -2.78 4.01
CA LEU A 54 -23.65 -2.59 3.12
C LEU A 54 -23.89 -1.11 2.87
N LEU A 55 -24.09 -0.74 1.61
CA LEU A 55 -24.54 0.59 1.21
C LEU A 55 -26.03 0.55 0.88
N ASP A 56 -26.80 1.47 1.46
CA ASP A 56 -28.21 1.65 1.09
C ASP A 56 -28.39 2.54 -0.15
N ASP A 57 -29.65 2.75 -0.56
CA ASP A 57 -30.00 3.64 -1.69
C ASP A 57 -29.51 5.08 -1.51
N GLY A 58 -29.32 5.52 -0.26
CA GLY A 58 -28.78 6.83 0.10
C GLY A 58 -27.25 6.88 0.19
N MET A 59 -26.56 5.79 -0.18
CA MET A 59 -25.11 5.62 -0.04
C MET A 59 -24.64 5.86 1.40
N ARG A 60 -25.43 5.39 2.36
CA ARG A 60 -25.09 5.34 3.79
C ARG A 60 -24.48 3.97 4.11
N PRO A 61 -23.30 3.93 4.72
CA PRO A 61 -22.64 2.68 5.08
C PRO A 61 -23.17 2.12 6.39
N TYR A 62 -23.47 0.83 6.39
CA TYR A 62 -23.85 0.02 7.54
C TYR A 62 -22.88 -1.15 7.67
N ILE A 63 -22.26 -1.32 8.84
CA ILE A 63 -21.42 -2.49 9.11
C ILE A 63 -22.32 -3.69 9.32
N LEU A 64 -22.03 -4.78 8.61
CA LEU A 64 -22.67 -6.07 8.79
C LEU A 64 -21.90 -6.91 9.81
N GLU A 65 -20.60 -7.06 9.58
CA GLU A 65 -19.71 -7.82 10.45
C GLU A 65 -18.27 -7.33 10.38
N VAL A 66 -17.49 -7.73 11.40
CA VAL A 66 -16.06 -7.49 11.49
C VAL A 66 -15.38 -8.84 11.71
N ASN A 67 -14.59 -9.27 10.74
CA ASN A 67 -13.86 -10.53 10.74
C ASN A 67 -12.41 -10.31 11.22
N THR A 68 -12.00 -11.04 12.25
CA THR A 68 -10.61 -11.11 12.75
C THR A 68 -9.70 -11.97 11.87
N SER A 69 -10.27 -12.75 10.96
CA SER A 69 -9.54 -13.65 10.05
C SER A 69 -10.13 -13.60 8.63
N PRO A 70 -9.94 -12.47 7.92
CA PRO A 70 -10.43 -12.35 6.54
C PRO A 70 -9.75 -13.34 5.59
N SER A 71 -10.48 -13.81 4.57
CA SER A 71 -9.93 -14.74 3.58
C SER A 71 -8.86 -14.09 2.71
N MET A 72 -7.65 -14.65 2.79
CA MET A 72 -6.50 -14.25 1.96
C MET A 72 -6.27 -15.16 0.75
N VAL A 73 -7.13 -16.16 0.55
CA VAL A 73 -7.07 -17.03 -0.61
C VAL A 73 -7.60 -16.28 -1.83
N ALA A 74 -6.91 -16.37 -2.95
CA ALA A 74 -7.46 -15.95 -4.24
C ALA A 74 -8.22 -17.13 -4.83
N SER A 75 -9.54 -16.99 -4.94
CA SER A 75 -10.43 -18.07 -5.37
C SER A 75 -11.42 -17.55 -6.39
N GLY A 76 -11.51 -18.19 -7.56
CA GLY A 76 -12.45 -17.81 -8.60
C GLY A 76 -11.96 -18.11 -10.01
N THR A 77 -12.59 -17.45 -10.99
CA THR A 77 -12.15 -17.47 -12.39
C THR A 77 -10.75 -16.86 -12.54
N PRO A 78 -9.98 -17.18 -13.59
CA PRO A 78 -8.62 -16.66 -13.77
C PRO A 78 -8.52 -15.14 -13.65
N ASP A 79 -9.50 -14.40 -14.17
CA ASP A 79 -9.53 -12.93 -14.13
C ASP A 79 -9.84 -12.37 -12.74
N SER A 80 -10.79 -12.98 -12.02
CA SER A 80 -11.12 -12.59 -10.63
C SER A 80 -9.99 -12.96 -9.66
N THR A 81 -9.37 -14.12 -9.84
CA THR A 81 -8.22 -14.58 -9.04
C THR A 81 -7.04 -13.64 -9.21
N ALA A 82 -6.74 -13.20 -10.44
CA ALA A 82 -5.66 -12.24 -10.68
C ALA A 82 -5.92 -10.88 -10.02
N LEU A 83 -7.17 -10.40 -10.01
CA LEU A 83 -7.54 -9.17 -9.32
C LEU A 83 -7.40 -9.30 -7.81
N ASP A 84 -7.95 -10.37 -7.23
CA ASP A 84 -7.88 -10.66 -5.80
C ASP A 84 -6.44 -10.78 -5.32
N GLU A 85 -5.60 -11.51 -6.05
CA GLU A 85 -4.18 -11.62 -5.75
C GLU A 85 -3.53 -10.24 -5.70
N VAL A 86 -3.72 -9.41 -6.73
CA VAL A 86 -3.08 -8.08 -6.78
C VAL A 86 -3.54 -7.20 -5.63
N VAL A 87 -4.84 -7.16 -5.34
CA VAL A 87 -5.40 -6.33 -4.25
C VAL A 87 -4.90 -6.82 -2.90
N LYS A 88 -5.03 -8.12 -2.61
CA LYS A 88 -4.64 -8.72 -1.32
C LYS A 88 -3.14 -8.64 -1.07
N HIS A 89 -2.31 -8.90 -2.08
CA HIS A 89 -0.85 -8.79 -1.95
C HIS A 89 -0.41 -7.34 -1.71
N ASN A 90 -0.99 -6.38 -2.43
CA ASN A 90 -0.64 -4.97 -2.23
C ASN A 90 -1.05 -4.49 -0.83
N MET A 91 -2.23 -4.92 -0.34
CA MET A 91 -2.69 -4.62 1.01
C MET A 91 -1.75 -5.17 2.08
N LEU A 92 -1.35 -6.45 1.99
CA LEU A 92 -0.39 -7.04 2.94
C LEU A 92 0.98 -6.34 2.88
N SER A 93 1.46 -6.04 1.68
CA SER A 93 2.71 -5.30 1.49
C SER A 93 2.67 -3.94 2.17
N ASP A 94 1.55 -3.21 2.07
CA ASP A 94 1.38 -1.91 2.72
C ASP A 94 1.24 -2.06 4.24
N MET A 95 0.54 -3.09 4.73
CA MET A 95 0.43 -3.40 6.16
C MET A 95 1.81 -3.65 6.78
N PHE A 96 2.59 -4.59 6.24
CA PHE A 96 3.92 -4.91 6.77
C PHE A 96 4.84 -3.68 6.76
N PHE A 97 4.75 -2.86 5.72
CA PHE A 97 5.51 -1.62 5.67
C PHE A 97 5.09 -0.62 6.76
N MET A 98 3.79 -0.40 6.97
CA MET A 98 3.29 0.50 8.02
C MET A 98 3.72 0.04 9.42
N LEU A 99 3.84 -1.28 9.61
CA LEU A 99 4.35 -1.89 10.84
C LEU A 99 5.88 -1.78 10.99
N GLY A 100 6.59 -1.27 9.98
CA GLY A 100 8.04 -1.14 9.99
C GLY A 100 8.78 -2.43 9.63
N HIS A 101 8.08 -3.47 9.15
CA HIS A 101 8.73 -4.66 8.62
C HIS A 101 9.38 -4.32 7.27
N THR A 102 10.70 -4.34 7.25
CA THR A 102 11.45 -4.30 6.00
C THR A 102 11.57 -5.72 5.45
N PRO A 103 11.37 -5.94 4.14
CA PRO A 103 11.71 -7.23 3.54
C PRO A 103 13.16 -7.55 3.87
N TYR A 104 13.43 -8.81 4.24
CA TYR A 104 14.78 -9.27 4.52
C TYR A 104 15.62 -9.13 3.24
N GLU A 105 16.37 -8.03 3.15
CA GLU A 105 17.40 -7.79 2.16
C GLU A 105 18.73 -7.72 2.92
N ASN A 106 19.78 -8.40 2.41
CA ASN A 106 21.15 -8.36 2.94
C ASN A 106 21.49 -6.98 3.54
N GLU A 107 22.07 -7.00 4.74
CA GLU A 107 22.37 -5.88 5.66
C GLU A 107 22.81 -4.56 4.99
N TYR A 108 23.51 -4.64 3.85
CA TYR A 108 23.90 -3.52 3.00
C TYR A 108 22.75 -2.67 2.45
N ARG A 109 21.60 -3.25 2.07
CA ARG A 109 20.49 -2.49 1.46
C ARG A 109 19.65 -1.75 2.49
N TYR A 110 19.58 -2.29 3.70
CA TYR A 110 18.96 -1.62 4.86
C TYR A 110 19.66 -0.30 5.17
N GLN A 111 20.99 -0.30 5.20
CA GLN A 111 21.79 0.90 5.44
C GLN A 111 21.52 1.98 4.38
N ILE A 112 21.48 1.62 3.10
CA ILE A 112 21.21 2.57 2.01
C ILE A 112 19.78 3.14 2.09
N CYS A 113 18.76 2.31 2.32
CA CYS A 113 17.37 2.75 2.43
C CYS A 113 17.16 3.67 3.64
N HIS A 114 17.69 3.29 4.80
CA HIS A 114 17.61 4.07 6.04
C HIS A 114 18.33 5.43 5.90
N GLN A 115 19.51 5.44 5.29
CA GLN A 115 20.30 6.66 5.09
C GLN A 115 19.62 7.60 4.08
N THR A 116 19.01 7.04 3.03
CA THR A 116 18.22 7.81 2.05
C THR A 116 16.96 8.39 2.70
N GLN A 117 16.27 7.65 3.56
CA GLN A 117 15.09 8.12 4.29
C GLN A 117 15.42 9.25 5.27
N ILE A 118 16.53 9.13 6.01
CA ILE A 118 17.05 10.20 6.89
C ILE A 118 17.45 11.45 6.08
N GLN A 119 18.09 11.28 4.92
CA GLN A 119 18.48 12.39 4.05
C GLN A 119 17.27 13.13 3.45
N LEU A 120 16.21 12.40 3.10
CA LEU A 120 14.97 13.00 2.60
C LEU A 120 14.21 13.77 3.69
N LEU A 121 14.14 13.23 4.91
CA LEU A 121 13.52 13.91 6.06
C LEU A 121 14.32 15.16 6.50
N SER A 122 15.64 15.10 6.44
CA SER A 122 16.51 16.25 6.78
C SER A 122 16.51 17.33 5.68
N SER A 123 16.35 16.96 4.41
CA SER A 123 16.24 17.91 3.30
C SER A 123 14.96 18.75 3.32
N GLN A 124 13.89 18.26 3.98
CA GLN A 124 12.67 19.05 4.15
C GLN A 124 12.79 20.15 5.21
N LYS A 125 13.71 20.04 6.18
CA LYS A 125 13.96 21.12 7.16
C LYS A 125 14.69 22.34 6.58
N LYS A 126 15.28 22.25 5.38
CA LYS A 126 16.10 23.32 4.77
C LYS A 126 15.41 24.18 3.70
N LYS A 127 14.09 24.04 3.48
CA LYS A 127 13.34 24.93 2.56
C LYS A 127 12.21 25.66 3.28
N GLN A 128 12.53 26.76 3.96
CA GLN A 128 11.58 27.88 4.04
C GLN A 128 11.77 28.75 2.79
N PRO A 129 10.75 28.93 1.94
CA PRO A 129 10.68 30.09 1.09
C PRO A 129 9.72 31.12 1.69
N ASN A 130 10.19 32.36 1.69
CA ASN A 130 9.41 33.54 1.94
C ASN A 130 8.09 33.57 1.13
N SER A 131 7.09 34.15 1.77
CA SER A 131 5.70 34.41 1.35
C SER A 131 5.41 34.46 -0.17
N LYS A 132 4.40 33.70 -0.59
CA LYS A 132 3.25 34.15 -1.41
C LYS A 132 2.19 33.04 -1.56
N LYS A 133 0.95 33.40 -1.24
CA LYS A 133 -0.29 32.60 -1.18
C LYS A 133 -0.43 31.57 -2.32
N LYS A 134 -0.40 30.26 -2.03
CA LYS A 134 -0.92 29.19 -2.91
C LYS A 134 -1.51 28.02 -2.10
N SER A 135 -2.68 27.58 -2.55
CA SER A 135 -3.63 26.57 -2.04
C SER A 135 -3.10 25.44 -1.15
N LYS A 136 -3.86 25.13 -0.09
CA LYS A 136 -3.67 24.00 0.86
C LYS A 136 -3.66 22.66 0.11
N ARG A 137 -2.49 22.21 -0.37
CA ARG A 137 -2.27 20.83 -0.80
C ARG A 137 -1.58 20.06 0.32
N HIS A 138 -2.11 18.87 0.62
CA HIS A 138 -1.78 18.09 1.80
C HIS A 138 -0.29 17.70 1.85
N TYR A 139 0.31 17.85 3.03
CA TYR A 139 1.70 17.47 3.33
C TYR A 139 1.97 15.96 3.09
N SER A 140 0.92 15.13 3.05
CA SER A 140 0.96 13.69 2.77
C SER A 140 1.42 13.36 1.34
N ASP A 141 1.16 14.19 0.34
CA ASP A 141 1.26 13.76 -1.06
C ASP A 141 2.70 13.61 -1.58
N ARG A 142 3.66 14.37 -1.03
CA ARG A 142 5.06 14.31 -1.51
C ARG A 142 5.85 13.14 -0.95
N LEU A 143 5.66 12.86 0.35
CA LEU A 143 6.30 11.72 0.99
C LEU A 143 5.72 10.42 0.43
N ILE A 144 4.39 10.35 0.30
CA ILE A 144 3.71 9.21 -0.32
C ILE A 144 4.13 9.06 -1.79
N SER A 145 4.25 10.13 -2.57
CA SER A 145 4.69 10.04 -3.98
C SER A 145 6.14 9.59 -4.13
N ALA A 146 7.07 10.11 -3.32
CA ALA A 146 8.47 9.66 -3.33
C ALA A 146 8.59 8.19 -2.89
N TYR A 147 7.78 7.81 -1.91
CA TYR A 147 7.71 6.45 -1.37
C TYR A 147 7.11 5.45 -2.37
N LEU A 148 6.01 5.79 -3.05
CA LEU A 148 5.41 4.98 -4.11
C LEU A 148 6.35 4.82 -5.32
N ARG A 149 7.19 5.83 -5.60
CA ARG A 149 8.21 5.76 -6.65
C ARG A 149 9.33 4.77 -6.30
N LEU A 150 9.76 4.77 -5.04
CA LEU A 150 10.70 3.79 -4.50
C LEU A 150 10.11 2.37 -4.50
N ARG A 151 8.83 2.23 -4.10
CA ARG A 151 8.07 0.96 -4.18
C ARG A 151 8.05 0.44 -5.61
N TYR A 152 7.71 1.27 -6.60
CA TYR A 152 7.72 0.87 -8.02
C TYR A 152 9.09 0.38 -8.48
N GLU A 153 10.18 1.05 -8.09
CA GLU A 153 11.54 0.65 -8.47
C GLU A 153 11.95 -0.70 -7.84
N LEU A 154 11.54 -0.94 -6.59
CA LEU A 154 11.88 -2.15 -5.84
C LEU A 154 11.01 -3.37 -6.19
N THR A 155 9.70 -3.20 -6.40
CA THR A 155 8.79 -4.32 -6.71
C THR A 155 8.65 -4.57 -8.21
N CYS A 156 8.52 -3.52 -9.03
CA CYS A 156 8.25 -3.63 -10.47
C CYS A 156 9.47 -3.30 -11.36
N GLY A 157 10.33 -2.39 -10.92
CA GLY A 157 11.46 -1.87 -11.69
C GLY A 157 12.52 -2.93 -11.98
N GLY A 158 12.86 -3.76 -10.98
CA GLY A 158 13.75 -4.90 -11.16
C GLY A 158 13.20 -5.98 -12.11
N VAL A 159 11.88 -6.22 -12.09
CA VAL A 159 11.23 -7.20 -12.99
C VAL A 159 11.19 -6.68 -14.43
N LEU A 160 10.86 -5.40 -14.64
CA LEU A 160 10.88 -4.76 -15.96
C LEU A 160 12.30 -4.66 -16.53
N LYS A 161 13.29 -4.34 -15.68
CA LYS A 161 14.71 -4.32 -16.07
C LYS A 161 15.20 -5.70 -16.50
N ARG A 162 14.93 -6.75 -15.70
CA ARG A 162 15.23 -8.15 -16.06
C ARG A 162 14.52 -8.60 -17.35
N ARG A 163 13.27 -8.18 -17.56
CA ARG A 163 12.50 -8.51 -18.77
C ARG A 163 13.02 -7.79 -20.02
N LYS A 164 13.52 -6.55 -19.87
CA LYS A 164 14.21 -5.82 -20.94
C LYS A 164 15.57 -6.43 -21.25
N GLU A 165 16.37 -6.75 -20.23
CA GLU A 165 17.68 -7.41 -20.39
C GLU A 165 17.55 -8.80 -21.03
N LYS A 166 16.50 -9.57 -20.68
CA LYS A 166 16.20 -10.85 -21.34
C LYS A 166 15.84 -10.66 -22.82
N LYS A 167 14.95 -9.72 -23.15
CA LYS A 167 14.61 -9.39 -24.56
C LYS A 167 15.80 -8.88 -25.37
N GLU A 168 16.74 -8.17 -24.73
CA GLU A 168 17.98 -7.71 -25.34
C GLU A 168 18.90 -8.89 -25.66
N LYS A 169 19.09 -9.80 -24.69
CA LYS A 169 19.88 -11.03 -24.85
C LYS A 169 19.30 -11.94 -25.94
N ASP A 170 17.98 -12.15 -25.93
CA ASP A 170 17.30 -12.97 -26.93
C ASP A 170 17.49 -12.40 -28.36
N ARG A 171 17.45 -11.06 -28.52
CA ARG A 171 17.74 -10.39 -29.81
C ARG A 171 19.20 -10.52 -30.27
N LEU A 172 20.15 -10.50 -29.34
CA LEU A 172 21.57 -10.67 -29.66
C LEU A 172 21.85 -12.12 -30.10
N ILE A 173 21.24 -13.09 -29.41
CA ILE A 173 21.33 -14.52 -29.77
C ILE A 173 20.75 -14.76 -31.17
N GLU A 174 19.62 -14.13 -31.53
CA GLU A 174 19.02 -14.25 -32.87
C GLU A 174 19.96 -13.72 -33.96
N LYS A 175 20.55 -12.53 -33.77
CA LYS A 175 21.52 -11.94 -34.70
C LYS A 175 22.80 -12.76 -34.83
N GLU A 176 23.21 -13.42 -33.75
CA GLU A 176 24.39 -14.28 -33.76
C GLU A 176 24.08 -15.56 -34.53
N LYS A 177 22.92 -16.19 -34.32
CA LYS A 177 22.46 -17.31 -35.15
C LYS A 177 22.45 -16.96 -36.64
N GLU A 178 21.93 -15.80 -37.03
CA GLU A 178 21.93 -15.34 -38.43
C GLU A 178 23.35 -15.22 -39.03
N LYS A 179 24.40 -15.00 -38.22
CA LYS A 179 25.80 -14.97 -38.67
C LYS A 179 26.44 -16.34 -38.87
N TRP A 180 25.95 -17.37 -38.20
CA TRP A 180 26.50 -18.74 -38.27
C TRP A 180 25.76 -19.63 -39.29
N TRP A 181 24.71 -19.11 -39.93
CA TRP A 181 23.90 -19.79 -40.96
C TRP A 181 24.10 -19.19 -42.37
N VAL A 182 25.28 -18.64 -42.66
CA VAL A 182 25.80 -18.35 -44.01
C VAL A 182 27.10 -19.13 -44.18
#